data_AF-A0AAV0ZJV1-F1
#
_entry.id   AF-A0AAV0ZJV1-F1
#
_cell.length_a   1.000
_cell.length_b   1.000
_cell.length_c   1.000
_cell.angle_alpha   90.00
_cell.angle_beta   90.00
_cell.angle_gamma   90.00
#
_symmetry.space_group_name_H-M   'P 1'
#
loop_
_entity.id
_entity.type
_entity.pdbx_description
1 polymer ?
#
loop_
_entity_poly.entity_id
_entity_poly.type
_entity_poly.pdbx_seq_one_letter_code
_entity_poly.pdbx_strand_id
1 'polypeptide(L)'
;MATALSTTTLLSWRRNPQHVYIQPSSIRNEISRTAPASVSKDSFPINEESDRCTRSLLVNRRTVLGSGISLLGFPGVSLAVVKQGLLAGRIPGLSEPDKEGWRTYRRPDEKSGGHGVGWSPIIPYTFSVPQEWEEVPVSIADLGGTEIDLRFVNPKEGRLFVIVAPVLRFSDDLGDNATIEKIGPPDKVINAFGPEMIGENVEGKVLSSSVAEHEGRTYYQFELEPPHIFITATAAGNRLYLFGVTGNGLQWKRHYNDLKKIFESFRVV
;
A
#
# COMPACT_ATOMS: atom_id res chain seq x y z
N MET A 1 -23.00 -60.70 40.30
CA MET A 1 -23.82 -60.41 39.10
C MET A 1 -23.25 -59.17 38.43
N ALA A 2 -23.27 -59.16 37.09
CA ALA A 2 -22.71 -58.16 36.17
C ALA A 2 -21.21 -58.32 35.84
N THR A 3 -21.02 -59.08 34.76
CA THR A 3 -19.85 -59.38 33.93
C THR A 3 -19.33 -58.15 33.18
N ALA A 4 -18.00 -58.04 33.10
CA ALA A 4 -17.29 -57.20 32.15
C ALA A 4 -17.04 -57.96 30.83
N LEU A 5 -17.26 -57.30 29.71
CA LEU A 5 -16.80 -57.73 28.38
C LEU A 5 -16.15 -56.54 27.69
N SER A 6 -14.83 -56.61 27.54
CA SER A 6 -14.05 -55.73 26.67
C SER A 6 -13.57 -56.55 25.49
N THR A 7 -13.92 -56.13 24.28
CA THR A 7 -13.32 -56.62 23.03
C THR A 7 -13.64 -55.62 21.93
N THR A 8 -12.61 -55.04 21.30
CA THR A 8 -12.40 -55.12 19.83
C THR A 8 -11.19 -54.29 19.37
N THR A 9 -10.21 -55.03 18.86
CA THR A 9 -9.40 -54.80 17.63
C THR A 9 -8.73 -53.44 17.38
N LEU A 10 -7.39 -53.47 17.51
CA LEU A 10 -6.45 -52.58 16.84
C LEU A 10 -6.28 -53.01 15.38
N LEU A 11 -6.70 -52.16 14.44
CA LEU A 11 -6.34 -52.28 13.02
C LEU A 11 -5.17 -51.34 12.73
N SER A 12 -4.04 -51.95 12.39
CA SER A 12 -2.81 -51.31 11.96
C SER A 12 -2.93 -50.89 10.50
N TRP A 13 -2.73 -49.60 10.22
CA TRP A 13 -2.58 -49.12 8.84
C TRP A 13 -1.12 -48.75 8.59
N ARG A 14 -0.42 -49.62 7.83
CA ARG A 14 0.89 -49.34 7.23
C ARG A 14 0.72 -48.27 6.15
N ARG A 15 1.36 -47.10 6.33
CA ARG A 15 1.75 -46.22 5.22
C ARG A 15 3.13 -46.65 4.75
N ASN A 16 3.25 -47.02 3.47
CA ASN A 16 4.54 -47.11 2.78
C ASN A 16 4.56 -46.00 1.71
N PRO A 17 5.66 -45.26 1.55
CA PRO A 17 5.73 -44.09 0.68
C PRO A 17 6.14 -44.49 -0.74
N GLN A 18 5.52 -43.90 -1.76
CA GLN A 18 6.08 -43.89 -3.12
C GLN A 18 6.31 -42.44 -3.54
N HIS A 19 7.55 -42.00 -3.36
CA HIS A 19 8.13 -40.83 -4.00
C HIS A 19 8.42 -41.20 -5.45
N VAL A 20 7.64 -40.67 -6.39
CA VAL A 20 7.95 -40.72 -7.82
C VAL A 20 8.82 -39.51 -8.13
N TYR A 21 10.13 -39.75 -8.27
CA TYR A 21 11.11 -38.77 -8.73
C TYR A 21 11.15 -38.83 -10.26
N ILE A 22 10.64 -37.80 -10.94
CA ILE A 22 10.77 -37.65 -12.39
C ILE A 22 12.05 -36.85 -12.67
N GLN A 23 13.07 -37.53 -13.19
CA GLN A 23 14.21 -36.89 -13.85
C GLN A 23 13.81 -36.44 -15.26
N PRO A 24 14.21 -35.24 -15.73
CA PRO A 24 14.32 -34.96 -17.15
C PRO A 24 15.65 -35.48 -17.69
N SER A 25 15.56 -36.26 -18.76
CA SER A 25 16.67 -36.79 -19.54
C SER A 25 17.39 -35.69 -20.33
N SER A 26 18.71 -35.80 -20.37
CA SER A 26 19.60 -35.00 -21.20
C SER A 26 19.50 -35.44 -22.67
N ILE A 27 19.41 -34.48 -23.60
CA ILE A 27 19.82 -34.67 -24.99
C ILE A 27 21.03 -33.78 -25.25
N ARG A 28 22.16 -34.47 -25.45
CA ARG A 28 23.38 -33.98 -26.12
C ARG A 28 23.06 -33.65 -27.57
N ASN A 29 23.58 -32.52 -28.06
CA ASN A 29 24.22 -32.49 -29.36
C ASN A 29 25.51 -31.67 -29.24
N GLU A 30 26.58 -32.28 -29.70
CA GLU A 30 27.98 -31.87 -29.64
C GLU A 30 28.44 -31.53 -31.07
N ILE A 31 29.61 -30.88 -31.18
CA ILE A 31 30.49 -30.69 -32.38
C ILE A 31 30.24 -29.36 -33.13
N SER A 32 31.20 -28.47 -33.39
CA SER A 32 32.63 -28.37 -33.05
C SER A 32 33.21 -26.97 -33.32
N ARG A 33 34.18 -26.57 -32.49
CA ARG A 33 35.47 -25.88 -32.73
C ARG A 33 35.67 -25.08 -34.03
N THR A 34 36.17 -23.84 -33.87
CA THR A 34 37.58 -23.47 -34.14
C THR A 34 37.93 -22.08 -33.54
N ALA A 35 39.10 -22.00 -32.92
CA ALA A 35 39.89 -20.78 -32.67
C ALA A 35 41.16 -20.86 -33.54
N PRO A 36 41.79 -19.73 -33.90
CA PRO A 36 43.07 -19.33 -33.29
C PRO A 36 43.11 -17.80 -32.97
N ALA A 37 43.66 -17.32 -31.85
CA ALA A 37 45.08 -16.98 -31.57
C ALA A 37 45.71 -16.08 -32.68
N SER A 38 46.39 -14.93 -32.46
CA SER A 38 47.11 -14.37 -31.30
C SER A 38 47.78 -13.01 -31.67
N VAL A 39 48.34 -12.29 -30.66
CA VAL A 39 49.51 -11.36 -30.72
C VAL A 39 49.22 -9.91 -31.19
N SER A 40 49.68 -8.78 -30.61
CA SER A 40 50.74 -8.43 -29.63
C SER A 40 50.56 -6.98 -29.09
N LYS A 41 51.10 -6.69 -27.89
CA LYS A 41 51.93 -5.52 -27.44
C LYS A 41 51.49 -4.07 -27.76
N ASP A 42 51.63 -3.04 -26.91
CA ASP A 42 52.71 -2.60 -26.01
C ASP A 42 52.15 -1.47 -25.09
N SER A 43 52.30 -1.52 -23.76
CA SER A 43 53.29 -0.85 -22.89
C SER A 43 53.19 0.69 -22.72
N PHE A 44 53.19 1.11 -21.45
CA PHE A 44 53.22 2.49 -20.90
C PHE A 44 54.53 3.25 -21.24
N PRO A 45 54.53 4.59 -21.14
CA PRO A 45 55.15 5.25 -19.96
C PRO A 45 54.35 6.49 -19.48
N ILE A 46 54.23 6.74 -18.16
CA ILE A 46 55.09 7.61 -17.33
C ILE A 46 55.53 8.91 -18.02
N ASN A 47 55.01 10.05 -17.55
CA ASN A 47 55.86 11.20 -17.30
C ASN A 47 55.41 11.96 -16.05
N GLU A 48 56.37 12.11 -15.16
CA GLU A 48 56.42 12.89 -13.93
C GLU A 48 57.10 14.24 -14.25
N GLU A 49 57.35 15.04 -13.22
CA GLU A 49 58.06 16.33 -13.18
C GLU A 49 57.23 17.59 -13.53
N SER A 50 57.30 18.68 -12.76
CA SER A 50 58.17 18.99 -11.62
C SER A 50 57.79 20.37 -11.05
N ASP A 51 57.81 20.46 -9.71
CA ASP A 51 58.28 21.58 -8.87
C ASP A 51 57.67 22.98 -9.02
N ARG A 52 57.64 23.88 -8.02
CA ARG A 52 58.05 23.94 -6.62
C ARG A 52 57.41 25.26 -6.14
N CYS A 53 56.93 25.34 -4.90
CA CYS A 53 57.56 26.19 -3.89
C CYS A 53 56.75 26.17 -2.58
N THR A 54 57.49 25.88 -1.53
CA THR A 54 57.16 25.80 -0.12
C THR A 54 56.89 27.15 0.52
N ARG A 55 56.01 27.15 1.53
CA ARG A 55 56.14 27.73 2.89
C ARG A 55 54.74 28.11 3.40
N SER A 56 54.21 27.36 4.36
CA SER A 56 54.32 27.67 5.79
C SER A 56 53.72 29.05 6.11
N LEU A 57 52.59 29.08 6.83
CA LEU A 57 52.53 29.61 8.19
C LEU A 57 51.12 29.45 8.77
N LEU A 58 51.07 28.74 9.90
CA LEU A 58 49.99 28.74 10.87
C LEU A 58 49.76 30.16 11.40
N VAL A 59 48.54 30.69 11.34
CA VAL A 59 48.04 31.63 12.37
C VAL A 59 46.55 31.39 12.59
N ASN A 60 46.24 30.96 13.80
CA ASN A 60 44.89 30.93 14.36
C ASN A 60 44.84 32.02 15.44
N ARG A 61 43.90 32.98 15.39
CA ARG A 61 43.44 33.78 16.56
C ARG A 61 42.27 34.72 16.24
N ARG A 62 41.08 34.31 16.72
CA ARG A 62 40.16 35.01 17.64
C ARG A 62 39.48 36.35 17.23
N THR A 63 38.15 36.25 17.29
CA THR A 63 37.14 37.16 17.90
C THR A 63 36.95 38.58 17.37
N VAL A 64 35.72 38.86 16.90
CA VAL A 64 34.94 40.03 17.32
C VAL A 64 33.46 39.62 17.45
N LEU A 65 32.92 39.72 18.66
CA LEU A 65 31.49 39.72 18.98
C LEU A 65 30.96 41.14 18.75
N GLY A 66 29.85 41.28 18.02
CA GLY A 66 29.12 42.54 17.85
C GLY A 66 27.63 42.32 18.07
N SER A 67 27.10 42.92 19.14
CA SER A 67 25.69 42.87 19.57
C SER A 67 24.76 43.58 18.59
N GLY A 68 23.56 43.00 18.38
CA GLY A 68 22.40 43.68 17.82
C GLY A 68 21.15 43.36 18.64
N ILE A 69 20.66 44.34 19.39
CA ILE A 69 19.38 44.31 20.09
C ILE A 69 18.27 44.48 19.07
N SER A 70 17.22 43.66 19.14
CA SER A 70 15.93 43.93 18.49
C SER A 70 14.82 43.57 19.47
N LEU A 71 14.30 44.59 20.14
CA LEU A 71 12.98 44.59 20.75
C LEU A 71 11.98 44.83 19.63
N LEU A 72 11.01 43.95 19.42
CA LEU A 72 9.64 44.25 18.93
C LEU A 72 8.83 42.93 18.81
N GLY A 73 7.62 42.92 19.35
CA GLY A 73 6.49 42.18 18.75
C GLY A 73 6.07 40.86 19.40
N PHE A 74 4.86 40.86 19.97
CA PHE A 74 4.04 39.74 20.45
C PHE A 74 4.13 38.45 19.61
N PRO A 75 4.18 37.24 20.22
CA PRO A 75 3.66 36.07 19.56
C PRO A 75 2.17 35.96 19.93
N GLY A 76 1.31 36.59 19.11
CA GLY A 76 0.02 35.97 18.87
C GLY A 76 0.31 34.56 18.38
N VAL A 77 -0.27 33.56 19.04
CA VAL A 77 -0.07 32.14 18.73
C VAL A 77 -0.53 31.91 17.30
N SER A 78 0.39 32.07 16.35
CA SER A 78 0.21 31.65 14.97
C SER A 78 0.21 30.13 15.04
N LEU A 79 -0.98 29.53 15.03
CA LEU A 79 -1.12 28.11 14.72
C LEU A 79 -0.38 27.91 13.40
N ALA A 80 0.81 27.31 13.51
CA ALA A 80 1.62 26.98 12.36
C ALA A 80 0.79 26.02 11.52
N VAL A 81 0.25 26.52 10.41
CA VAL A 81 -0.33 25.69 9.37
C VAL A 81 0.76 24.73 8.95
N VAL A 82 0.64 23.46 9.37
CA VAL A 82 1.44 22.38 8.81
C VAL A 82 0.94 22.18 7.39
N LYS A 83 1.44 23.03 6.48
CA LYS A 83 1.31 22.78 5.05
C LYS A 83 2.01 21.45 4.81
N GLN A 84 1.21 20.43 4.50
CA GLN A 84 1.69 19.14 4.02
C GLN A 84 2.82 19.42 3.03
N GLY A 85 4.04 19.05 3.38
CA GLY A 85 5.23 19.43 2.61
C GLY A 85 5.05 19.01 1.17
N LEU A 86 5.44 19.89 0.24
CA LEU A 86 5.50 19.61 -1.20
C LEU A 86 6.60 18.56 -1.43
N LEU A 87 6.33 17.30 -1.09
CA LEU A 87 7.14 16.18 -1.56
C LEU A 87 6.79 15.95 -3.03
N ALA A 88 7.80 15.81 -3.88
CA ALA A 88 7.60 15.54 -5.30
C ALA A 88 6.64 14.35 -5.49
N GLY A 89 5.57 14.54 -6.27
CA GLY A 89 4.53 13.54 -6.50
C GLY A 89 3.34 13.58 -5.52
N ARG A 90 3.35 14.44 -4.50
CA ARG A 90 2.18 14.68 -3.63
C ARG A 90 1.46 15.96 -4.02
N ILE A 91 0.26 15.82 -4.55
CA ILE A 91 -0.66 16.94 -4.72
C ILE A 91 -1.54 16.98 -3.47
N PRO A 92 -1.56 18.09 -2.70
CA PRO A 92 -2.37 18.20 -1.50
C PRO A 92 -3.85 17.95 -1.82
N GLY A 93 -4.46 16.98 -1.14
CA GLY A 93 -5.89 16.68 -1.26
C GLY A 93 -6.68 16.91 0.02
N LEU A 94 -6.02 17.17 1.15
CA LEU A 94 -6.67 17.37 2.45
C LEU A 94 -7.15 18.81 2.63
N SER A 95 -8.38 18.96 3.10
CA SER A 95 -8.92 20.23 3.57
C SER A 95 -8.30 20.69 4.89
N GLU A 96 -8.62 21.92 5.29
CA GLU A 96 -8.50 22.35 6.69
C GLU A 96 -9.42 21.53 7.59
N PRO A 97 -9.08 21.35 8.89
CA PRO A 97 -9.94 20.67 9.83
C PRO A 97 -11.23 21.47 10.07
N ASP A 98 -12.33 20.75 10.20
CA ASP A 98 -13.60 21.30 10.66
C ASP A 98 -13.58 21.56 12.18
N LYS A 99 -14.74 21.97 12.72
CA LYS A 99 -14.88 22.26 14.16
C LYS A 99 -14.68 21.03 15.06
N GLU A 100 -14.81 19.83 14.51
CA GLU A 100 -14.64 18.55 15.20
C GLU A 100 -13.21 17.99 15.02
N GLY A 101 -12.35 18.68 14.27
CA GLY A 101 -11.00 18.23 13.96
C GLY A 101 -10.92 17.22 12.81
N TRP A 102 -11.97 17.09 12.00
CA TRP A 102 -12.01 16.21 10.83
C TRP A 102 -11.63 16.95 9.57
N ARG A 103 -10.88 16.28 8.70
CA ARG A 103 -10.41 16.78 7.41
C ARG A 103 -10.97 15.91 6.31
N THR A 104 -11.40 16.51 5.21
CA THR A 104 -11.82 15.77 4.02
C THR A 104 -10.66 15.70 3.05
N TYR A 105 -10.26 14.50 2.67
CA TYR A 105 -9.40 14.27 1.52
C TYR A 105 -10.26 14.18 0.26
N ARG A 106 -9.89 14.92 -0.79
CA ARG A 106 -10.33 14.70 -2.17
C ARG A 106 -9.13 14.34 -3.01
N ARG A 107 -9.20 13.22 -3.73
CA ARG A 107 -8.15 12.85 -4.68
C ARG A 107 -8.00 13.94 -5.75
N PRO A 108 -6.82 14.56 -5.91
CA PRO A 108 -6.62 15.56 -6.96
C PRO A 108 -6.70 14.93 -8.35
N ASP A 109 -7.35 15.63 -9.28
CA ASP A 109 -7.54 15.16 -10.66
C ASP A 109 -6.19 14.94 -11.39
N GLU A 110 -5.21 15.80 -11.08
CA GLU A 110 -3.85 15.75 -11.64
C GLU A 110 -2.95 14.68 -10.99
N LYS A 111 -3.40 14.01 -9.91
CA LYS A 111 -2.59 12.97 -9.25
C LYS A 111 -2.50 11.77 -10.18
N SER A 112 -1.29 11.43 -10.60
CA SER A 112 -1.03 10.18 -11.33
C SER A 112 -1.32 8.97 -10.43
N GLY A 113 -1.96 7.94 -10.99
CA GLY A 113 -2.12 6.67 -10.28
C GLY A 113 -0.78 5.97 -10.02
N GLY A 114 -0.80 4.99 -9.11
CA GLY A 114 0.34 4.09 -8.88
C GLY A 114 0.72 3.29 -10.13
N HIS A 115 1.88 2.62 -10.10
CA HIS A 115 2.51 1.96 -11.26
C HIS A 115 1.59 0.93 -11.98
N GLY A 116 0.63 0.31 -11.30
CA GLY A 116 -0.33 -0.65 -11.87
C GLY A 116 -1.74 -0.11 -12.07
N VAL A 117 -2.04 1.11 -11.64
CA VAL A 117 -3.35 1.74 -11.85
C VAL A 117 -3.51 2.17 -13.32
N GLY A 118 -2.41 2.31 -14.06
CA GLY A 118 -2.38 2.75 -15.46
C GLY A 118 -2.60 4.25 -15.64
N TRP A 119 -2.51 4.72 -16.89
CA TRP A 119 -2.60 6.15 -17.25
C TRP A 119 -4.04 6.64 -17.50
N SER A 120 -5.03 5.75 -17.43
CA SER A 120 -6.43 6.12 -17.68
C SER A 120 -6.94 7.05 -16.58
N PRO A 121 -7.86 7.99 -16.90
CA PRO A 121 -8.46 8.87 -15.91
C PRO A 121 -8.98 8.09 -14.69
N ILE A 122 -8.76 8.63 -13.50
CA ILE A 122 -9.25 8.08 -12.24
C ILE A 122 -10.34 9.03 -11.76
N ILE A 123 -11.56 8.51 -11.66
CA ILE A 123 -12.68 9.26 -11.10
C ILE A 123 -12.30 9.58 -9.64
N PRO A 124 -12.32 10.87 -9.23
CA PRO A 124 -11.90 11.23 -7.89
C PRO A 124 -12.73 10.52 -6.82
N TYR A 125 -12.13 10.35 -5.66
CA TYR A 125 -12.82 9.87 -4.48
C TYR A 125 -12.50 10.79 -3.31
N THR A 126 -13.36 10.72 -2.30
CA THR A 126 -13.27 11.51 -1.09
C THR A 126 -13.48 10.63 0.14
N PHE A 127 -12.84 10.98 1.25
CA PHE A 127 -13.14 10.44 2.57
C PHE A 127 -12.70 11.44 3.64
N SER A 128 -13.15 11.24 4.87
CA SER A 128 -12.80 12.09 6.01
C SER A 128 -11.90 11.35 6.99
N VAL A 129 -10.93 12.07 7.56
CA VAL A 129 -10.01 11.57 8.59
C VAL A 129 -9.81 12.58 9.71
N PRO A 130 -9.50 12.13 10.94
CA PRO A 130 -9.05 13.03 12.00
C PRO A 130 -7.76 13.77 11.61
N GLN A 131 -7.55 14.94 12.20
CA GLN A 131 -6.43 15.85 11.90
C GLN A 131 -5.04 15.19 11.94
N GLU A 132 -4.84 14.23 12.84
CA GLU A 132 -3.55 13.56 13.10
C GLU A 132 -3.22 12.42 12.10
N TRP A 133 -4.06 12.18 11.09
CA TRP A 133 -3.80 11.19 10.05
C TRP A 133 -3.00 11.81 8.90
N GLU A 134 -1.95 11.12 8.48
CA GLU A 134 -1.03 11.63 7.47
C GLU A 134 -0.93 10.68 6.26
N GLU A 135 -0.83 11.28 5.06
CA GLU A 135 -0.52 10.54 3.84
C GLU A 135 0.93 10.04 3.87
N VAL A 136 1.11 8.73 3.71
CA VAL A 136 2.42 8.08 3.62
C VAL A 136 2.68 7.60 2.19
N PRO A 137 3.95 7.53 1.74
CA PRO A 137 4.26 7.08 0.39
C PRO A 137 3.77 5.65 0.17
N VAL A 138 3.31 5.36 -1.05
CA VAL A 138 2.96 4.02 -1.51
C VAL A 138 4.14 3.41 -2.28
N SER A 139 4.37 2.12 -2.11
CA SER A 139 5.44 1.36 -2.74
C SER A 139 4.88 0.14 -3.45
N ILE A 140 5.52 -0.30 -4.54
CA ILE A 140 5.17 -1.55 -5.23
C ILE A 140 5.32 -2.80 -4.35
N ALA A 141 6.10 -2.71 -3.27
CA ALA A 141 6.33 -3.79 -2.32
C ALA A 141 5.24 -3.87 -1.24
N ASP A 142 4.28 -2.94 -1.25
CA ASP A 142 3.20 -2.93 -0.30
C ASP A 142 2.17 -4.03 -0.55
N LEU A 143 1.52 -4.49 0.52
CA LEU A 143 0.36 -5.38 0.42
C LEU A 143 -0.79 -4.64 -0.28
N GLY A 144 -1.34 -5.23 -1.34
CA GLY A 144 -2.19 -4.55 -2.34
C GLY A 144 -1.46 -4.19 -3.64
N GLY A 145 -0.13 -4.33 -3.66
CA GLY A 145 0.70 -4.28 -4.86
C GLY A 145 0.59 -2.99 -5.67
N THR A 146 0.68 -3.13 -6.98
CA THR A 146 0.84 -2.04 -7.95
C THR A 146 -0.35 -1.08 -8.04
N GLU A 147 -1.49 -1.42 -7.46
CA GLU A 147 -2.77 -0.72 -7.65
C GLU A 147 -3.18 0.17 -6.47
N ILE A 148 -2.31 0.28 -5.46
CA ILE A 148 -2.52 1.21 -4.34
C ILE A 148 -2.31 2.65 -4.85
N ASP A 149 -3.36 3.46 -4.75
CA ASP A 149 -3.35 4.88 -5.13
C ASP A 149 -3.01 5.80 -3.94
N LEU A 150 -3.38 5.38 -2.73
CA LEU A 150 -3.25 6.20 -1.53
C LEU A 150 -3.11 5.37 -0.27
N ARG A 151 -2.34 5.89 0.69
CA ARG A 151 -2.29 5.38 2.05
C ARG A 151 -2.24 6.52 3.05
N PHE A 152 -2.99 6.38 4.13
CA PHE A 152 -2.87 7.22 5.32
C PHE A 152 -2.60 6.36 6.55
N VAL A 153 -1.87 6.93 7.51
CA VAL A 153 -1.52 6.25 8.76
C VAL A 153 -1.67 7.22 9.93
N ASN A 154 -2.16 6.68 11.04
CA ASN A 154 -1.98 7.24 12.37
C ASN A 154 -1.47 6.11 13.28
N PRO A 155 -0.21 6.15 13.76
CA PRO A 155 0.36 5.06 14.55
C PRO A 155 -0.43 4.71 15.82
N LYS A 156 -1.25 5.63 16.33
CA LYS A 156 -2.09 5.43 17.52
C LYS A 156 -3.44 4.81 17.20
N GLU A 157 -4.00 5.09 16.03
CA GLU A 157 -5.38 4.75 15.68
C GLU A 157 -5.50 3.64 14.63
N GLY A 158 -4.60 3.61 13.64
CA GLY A 158 -4.65 2.62 12.57
C GLY A 158 -4.06 3.13 11.25
N ARG A 159 -4.51 2.53 10.15
CA ARG A 159 -4.16 2.93 8.79
C ARG A 159 -5.32 2.71 7.85
N LEU A 160 -5.28 3.43 6.73
CA LEU A 160 -6.21 3.23 5.63
C LEU A 160 -5.48 3.25 4.30
N PHE A 161 -6.09 2.68 3.29
CA PHE A 161 -5.56 2.65 1.94
C PHE A 161 -6.68 2.56 0.91
N VAL A 162 -6.40 3.09 -0.28
CA VAL A 162 -7.30 3.03 -1.44
C VAL A 162 -6.59 2.28 -2.55
N ILE A 163 -7.21 1.22 -3.05
CA ILE A 163 -6.79 0.48 -4.23
C ILE A 163 -7.73 0.84 -5.37
N VAL A 164 -7.16 1.08 -6.55
CA VAL A 164 -7.88 1.41 -7.77
C VAL A 164 -7.48 0.41 -8.85
N ALA A 165 -8.30 -0.63 -9.02
CA ALA A 165 -8.04 -1.74 -9.92
C ALA A 165 -8.85 -1.62 -11.23
N PRO A 166 -8.34 -2.08 -12.38
CA PRO A 166 -9.13 -2.18 -13.60
C PRO A 166 -10.19 -3.27 -13.49
N VAL A 167 -11.44 -2.98 -13.90
CA VAL A 167 -12.55 -3.97 -13.82
C VAL A 167 -12.33 -5.22 -14.69
N LEU A 168 -11.54 -5.07 -15.76
CA LEU A 168 -11.19 -6.15 -16.69
C LEU A 168 -10.40 -7.29 -16.03
N ARG A 169 -9.79 -7.07 -14.86
CA ARG A 169 -9.21 -8.17 -14.06
C ARG A 169 -10.25 -9.21 -13.65
N PHE A 170 -11.54 -8.86 -13.65
CA PHE A 170 -12.61 -9.65 -13.04
C PHE A 170 -13.65 -10.15 -14.04
N SER A 171 -13.82 -9.44 -15.16
CA SER A 171 -14.65 -9.87 -16.26
C SER A 171 -14.29 -9.11 -17.53
N ASP A 172 -14.04 -9.86 -18.60
CA ASP A 172 -13.72 -9.33 -19.93
C ASP A 172 -14.94 -8.64 -20.60
N ASP A 173 -16.15 -8.90 -20.08
CA ASP A 173 -17.41 -8.39 -20.62
C ASP A 173 -17.83 -7.03 -20.00
N LEU A 174 -16.99 -6.47 -19.12
CA LEU A 174 -17.25 -5.18 -18.48
C LEU A 174 -16.71 -4.05 -19.35
N GLY A 175 -17.61 -3.28 -19.96
CA GLY A 175 -17.28 -2.07 -20.71
C GLY A 175 -16.86 -0.89 -19.82
N ASP A 176 -16.70 0.29 -20.42
CA ASP A 176 -16.13 1.49 -19.78
C ASP A 176 -16.98 2.14 -18.68
N ASN A 177 -18.17 1.62 -18.40
CA ASN A 177 -19.05 2.10 -17.33
C ASN A 177 -19.64 0.92 -16.55
N ALA A 178 -18.76 0.23 -15.83
CA ALA A 178 -19.10 -0.92 -15.00
C ALA A 178 -19.72 -0.45 -13.67
N THR A 179 -20.77 -1.15 -13.26
CA THR A 179 -21.35 -1.03 -11.92
C THR A 179 -20.96 -2.28 -11.12
N ILE A 180 -20.87 -2.16 -9.79
CA ILE A 180 -20.32 -3.24 -8.96
C ILE A 180 -21.18 -4.51 -9.00
N GLU A 181 -22.48 -4.37 -9.23
CA GLU A 181 -23.43 -5.47 -9.36
C GLU A 181 -23.16 -6.33 -10.60
N LYS A 182 -22.60 -5.74 -11.67
CA LYS A 182 -22.18 -6.49 -12.86
C LYS A 182 -20.93 -7.32 -12.61
N ILE A 183 -20.07 -6.89 -11.68
CA ILE A 183 -18.89 -7.68 -11.26
C ILE A 183 -19.37 -8.92 -10.48
N GLY A 184 -20.35 -8.74 -9.59
CA GLY A 184 -21.03 -9.81 -8.91
C GLY A 184 -21.66 -9.41 -7.58
N PRO A 185 -22.26 -10.37 -6.86
CA PRO A 185 -22.76 -10.12 -5.50
C PRO A 185 -21.62 -9.85 -4.51
N PRO A 186 -21.91 -9.29 -3.31
CA PRO A 186 -20.91 -8.98 -2.29
C PRO A 186 -19.95 -10.13 -1.99
N ASP A 187 -20.46 -11.36 -1.86
CA ASP A 187 -19.65 -12.55 -1.58
C ASP A 187 -18.64 -12.86 -2.69
N LYS A 188 -19.03 -12.68 -3.96
CA LYS A 188 -18.11 -12.89 -5.10
C LYS A 188 -17.02 -11.83 -5.10
N VAL A 189 -17.39 -10.57 -4.81
CA VAL A 189 -16.45 -9.46 -4.73
C VAL A 189 -15.46 -9.70 -3.59
N ILE A 190 -15.90 -9.85 -2.34
CA ILE A 190 -14.97 -9.99 -1.21
C ILE A 190 -14.04 -11.21 -1.35
N ASN A 191 -14.51 -12.32 -1.91
CA ASN A 191 -13.64 -13.49 -2.15
C ASN A 191 -12.59 -13.26 -3.24
N ALA A 192 -12.88 -12.42 -4.23
CA ALA A 192 -11.93 -12.07 -5.29
C ALA A 192 -10.87 -11.06 -4.81
N PHE A 193 -11.26 -10.07 -4.01
CA PHE A 193 -10.40 -8.92 -3.65
C PHE A 193 -9.87 -8.96 -2.23
N GLY A 194 -10.54 -9.68 -1.35
CA GLY A 194 -10.16 -9.85 0.04
C GLY A 194 -8.68 -10.20 0.21
N PRO A 195 -8.15 -11.20 -0.52
CA PRO A 195 -6.73 -11.54 -0.46
C PRO A 195 -5.78 -10.40 -0.82
N GLU A 196 -6.16 -9.48 -1.71
CA GLU A 196 -5.36 -8.31 -2.05
C GLU A 196 -5.40 -7.24 -0.95
N MET A 197 -6.52 -7.12 -0.25
CA MET A 197 -6.73 -6.19 0.87
C MET A 197 -6.03 -6.65 2.16
N ILE A 198 -6.11 -7.95 2.48
CA ILE A 198 -5.65 -8.49 3.77
C ILE A 198 -4.42 -9.39 3.69
N GLY A 199 -4.03 -9.82 2.49
CA GLY A 199 -2.86 -10.68 2.26
C GLY A 199 -3.09 -12.18 2.49
N GLU A 200 -4.34 -12.59 2.71
CA GLU A 200 -4.73 -13.96 3.01
C GLU A 200 -6.20 -14.20 2.63
N ASN A 201 -6.63 -15.47 2.61
CA ASN A 201 -8.03 -15.80 2.31
C ASN A 201 -8.99 -15.18 3.35
N VAL A 202 -10.13 -14.68 2.88
CA VAL A 202 -11.21 -14.06 3.66
C VAL A 202 -12.25 -15.06 4.18
N GLU A 203 -12.20 -16.31 3.74
CA GLU A 203 -13.15 -17.36 4.14
C GLU A 203 -13.20 -17.50 5.67
N GLY A 204 -14.40 -17.39 6.24
CA GLY A 204 -14.64 -17.48 7.68
C GLY A 204 -14.23 -16.24 8.50
N LYS A 205 -13.79 -15.14 7.85
CA LYS A 205 -13.33 -13.91 8.54
C LYS A 205 -14.30 -12.74 8.41
N VAL A 206 -15.27 -12.82 7.51
CA VAL A 206 -16.29 -11.78 7.32
C VAL A 206 -17.30 -11.88 8.46
N LEU A 207 -17.36 -10.86 9.30
CA LEU A 207 -18.33 -10.75 10.39
C LEU A 207 -19.68 -10.24 9.88
N SER A 208 -19.64 -9.21 9.05
CA SER A 208 -20.84 -8.59 8.49
C SER A 208 -20.60 -8.09 7.07
N SER A 209 -21.66 -8.11 6.28
CA SER A 209 -21.72 -7.51 4.96
C SER A 209 -22.99 -6.68 4.82
N SER A 210 -22.87 -5.50 4.22
CA SER A 210 -23.99 -4.61 3.93
C SER A 210 -23.86 -4.02 2.53
N VAL A 211 -25.01 -3.63 1.98
CA VAL A 211 -25.10 -2.92 0.70
C VAL A 211 -25.69 -1.56 0.98
N ALA A 212 -25.00 -0.50 0.55
CA ALA A 212 -25.44 0.88 0.70
C ALA A 212 -25.48 1.54 -0.68
N GLU A 213 -26.45 2.42 -0.91
CA GLU A 213 -26.54 3.24 -2.11
C GLU A 213 -26.32 4.71 -1.74
N HIS A 214 -25.38 5.35 -2.44
CA HIS A 214 -25.10 6.77 -2.28
C HIS A 214 -24.96 7.41 -3.65
N GLU A 215 -25.73 8.47 -3.92
CA GLU A 215 -25.67 9.24 -5.17
C GLU A 215 -25.86 8.36 -6.42
N GLY A 216 -26.73 7.34 -6.33
CA GLY A 216 -26.99 6.39 -7.42
C GLY A 216 -25.87 5.38 -7.67
N ARG A 217 -24.90 5.28 -6.76
CA ARG A 217 -23.82 4.29 -6.80
C ARG A 217 -23.94 3.32 -5.63
N THR A 218 -23.80 2.04 -5.93
CA THR A 218 -23.82 0.97 -4.94
C THR A 218 -22.44 0.73 -4.34
N TYR A 219 -22.44 0.52 -3.03
CA TYR A 219 -21.27 0.26 -2.21
C TYR A 219 -21.48 -1.06 -1.47
N TYR A 220 -20.53 -1.97 -1.60
CA TYR A 220 -20.47 -3.17 -0.77
C TYR A 220 -19.53 -2.91 0.39
N GLN A 221 -20.04 -3.16 1.59
CA GLN A 221 -19.40 -2.82 2.84
C GLN A 221 -19.20 -4.09 3.65
N PHE A 222 -17.99 -4.29 4.16
CA PHE A 222 -17.61 -5.48 4.89
C PHE A 222 -16.88 -5.11 6.17
N GLU A 223 -17.14 -5.88 7.22
CA GLU A 223 -16.39 -5.87 8.47
C GLU A 223 -15.80 -7.26 8.70
N LEU A 224 -14.50 -7.34 8.92
CA LEU A 224 -13.78 -8.60 9.13
C LEU A 224 -13.14 -8.65 10.53
N GLU A 225 -13.02 -9.87 11.07
CA GLU A 225 -12.30 -10.16 12.31
C GLU A 225 -11.86 -11.63 12.37
N PRO A 226 -10.59 -11.92 12.74
CA PRO A 226 -9.35 -11.23 12.38
C PRO A 226 -8.94 -11.51 10.91
N PRO A 227 -8.31 -10.55 10.19
CA PRO A 227 -7.82 -9.27 10.68
C PRO A 227 -8.94 -8.23 10.81
N HIS A 228 -8.76 -7.28 11.75
CA HIS A 228 -9.71 -6.19 11.95
C HIS A 228 -9.59 -5.15 10.84
N ILE A 229 -10.54 -5.17 9.91
CA ILE A 229 -10.58 -4.27 8.77
C ILE A 229 -12.03 -4.00 8.35
N PHE A 230 -12.32 -2.74 8.03
CA PHE A 230 -13.49 -2.35 7.26
C PHE A 230 -13.10 -2.22 5.78
N ILE A 231 -13.90 -2.79 4.89
CA ILE A 231 -13.67 -2.74 3.44
C ILE A 231 -14.92 -2.17 2.76
N THR A 232 -14.76 -1.09 2.01
CA THR A 232 -15.79 -0.62 1.08
C THR A 232 -15.34 -0.88 -0.36
N ALA A 233 -16.19 -1.50 -1.16
CA ALA A 233 -15.97 -1.73 -2.59
C ALA A 233 -17.04 -1.02 -3.42
N THR A 234 -16.64 -0.36 -4.49
CA THR A 234 -17.55 0.22 -5.49
C THR A 234 -16.90 0.28 -6.87
N ALA A 235 -17.69 0.38 -7.93
CA ALA A 235 -17.18 0.53 -9.30
C ALA A 235 -17.64 1.86 -9.90
N ALA A 236 -16.77 2.50 -10.67
CA ALA A 236 -17.08 3.69 -11.44
C ALA A 236 -16.21 3.77 -12.69
N GLY A 237 -16.82 4.05 -13.84
CA GLY A 237 -16.13 3.98 -15.12
C GLY A 237 -15.62 2.56 -15.38
N ASN A 238 -14.34 2.43 -15.73
CA ASN A 238 -13.66 1.15 -15.95
C ASN A 238 -12.82 0.69 -14.73
N ARG A 239 -13.10 1.22 -13.54
CA ARG A 239 -12.30 0.99 -12.33
C ARG A 239 -13.14 0.50 -11.17
N LEU A 240 -12.55 -0.40 -10.40
CA LEU A 240 -13.02 -0.80 -9.07
C LEU A 240 -12.20 -0.06 -8.02
N TYR A 241 -12.91 0.51 -7.05
CA TYR A 241 -12.35 1.22 -5.91
C TYR A 241 -12.55 0.35 -4.67
N LEU A 242 -11.46 0.07 -3.99
CA LEU A 242 -11.46 -0.64 -2.70
C LEU A 242 -10.88 0.30 -1.66
N PHE A 243 -11.63 0.55 -0.59
CA PHE A 243 -11.22 1.36 0.53
C PHE A 243 -11.11 0.49 1.77
N GLY A 244 -9.91 0.39 2.33
CA GLY A 244 -9.62 -0.40 3.52
C GLY A 244 -9.27 0.49 4.70
N VAL A 245 -9.91 0.29 5.85
CA VAL A 245 -9.57 0.93 7.13
C VAL A 245 -9.28 -0.16 8.15
N THR A 246 -8.05 -0.20 8.68
CA THR A 246 -7.59 -1.30 9.53
C THR A 246 -6.79 -0.80 10.72
N GLY A 247 -6.83 -1.57 11.81
CA GLY A 247 -6.02 -1.35 13.00
C GLY A 247 -5.68 -2.68 13.67
N ASN A 248 -4.65 -2.71 14.50
CA ASN A 248 -4.41 -3.86 15.38
C ASN A 248 -5.54 -3.99 16.43
N GLY A 249 -5.64 -5.12 17.14
CA GLY A 249 -6.75 -5.34 18.08
C GLY A 249 -6.91 -4.28 19.17
N LEU A 250 -5.81 -3.67 19.63
CA LEU A 250 -5.86 -2.59 20.63
C LEU A 250 -6.39 -1.28 20.02
N GLN A 251 -5.88 -0.94 18.84
CA GLN A 251 -6.34 0.19 18.04
C GLN A 251 -7.82 0.06 17.71
N TRP A 252 -8.23 -1.09 17.19
CA TRP A 252 -9.61 -1.41 16.82
C TRP A 252 -10.56 -1.22 18.00
N LYS A 253 -10.22 -1.80 19.17
CA LYS A 253 -11.05 -1.70 20.37
C LYS A 253 -11.18 -0.25 20.88
N ARG A 254 -10.13 0.56 20.77
CA ARG A 254 -10.11 1.94 21.31
C ARG A 254 -10.74 2.95 20.35
N HIS A 255 -10.53 2.78 19.05
CA HIS A 255 -10.85 3.75 18.01
C HIS A 255 -11.90 3.23 17.03
N TYR A 256 -12.67 2.20 17.40
CA TYR A 256 -13.70 1.59 16.55
C TYR A 256 -14.61 2.63 15.88
N ASN A 257 -15.14 3.57 16.67
CA ASN A 257 -16.07 4.58 16.17
C ASN A 257 -15.41 5.55 15.17
N ASP A 258 -14.17 5.96 15.44
CA ASP A 258 -13.43 6.86 14.53
C ASP A 258 -13.08 6.13 13.23
N LEU A 259 -12.58 4.89 13.31
CA LEU A 259 -12.30 4.04 12.16
C LEU A 259 -13.56 3.77 11.33
N LYS A 260 -14.70 3.56 12.00
CA LYS A 260 -16.00 3.38 11.36
C LYS A 260 -16.50 4.67 10.68
N LYS A 261 -16.31 5.83 11.30
CA LYS A 261 -16.64 7.15 10.70
C LYS A 261 -15.79 7.42 9.46
N ILE A 262 -14.49 7.08 9.49
CA ILE A 262 -13.61 7.15 8.31
C ILE A 262 -14.17 6.24 7.21
N PHE A 263 -14.44 4.97 7.54
CA PHE A 263 -15.00 3.98 6.62
C PHE A 263 -16.31 4.43 5.95
N GLU A 264 -17.27 4.92 6.74
CA GLU A 264 -18.59 5.34 6.25
C GLU A 264 -18.54 6.61 5.38
N SER A 265 -17.46 7.40 5.47
CA SER A 265 -17.31 8.65 4.73
C SER A 265 -16.82 8.50 3.29
N PHE A 266 -16.40 7.31 2.87
CA PHE A 266 -15.79 7.10 1.56
C PHE A 266 -16.80 7.24 0.40
N ARG A 267 -16.53 8.12 -0.56
CA ARG A 267 -17.38 8.36 -1.74
C ARG A 267 -16.52 8.48 -3.00
N VAL A 268 -17.10 8.11 -4.14
CA VAL A 268 -16.49 8.32 -5.47
C VAL A 268 -17.32 9.41 -6.14
N VAL A 269 -16.67 10.49 -6.60
CA VAL A 269 -17.34 11.72 -7.06
C VAL A 269 -17.15 11.96 -8.54
#